data_AF-A0A2M8F4X6-F1
#
_entry.id   AF-A0A2M8F4X6-F1
#
_cell.length_a   1.000
_cell.length_b   1.000
_cell.length_c   1.000
_cell.angle_alpha   90.00
_cell.angle_beta   90.00
_cell.angle_gamma   90.00
#
_symmetry.space_group_name_H-M   'P 1'
#
loop_
_entity.id
_entity.type
_entity.pdbx_description
1 polymer ?
#
loop_
_entity_poly.entity_id
_entity_poly.type
_entity_poly.pdbx_seq_one_letter_code
_entity_poly.pdbx_strand_id
1 'polypeptide(L)'
;MKTIINALQTVFREPFYRKIALGVILGVGYLSYWLLYQTTTIPTFLENMRNGDFGQYSYLYGVTFIITTLLIIGLSGISVAITVWLFRYSQKGTGKTLGANIGGLTVAAFGMGCPVCGAFLFSAIGIVAGFTILPLQGLELKLLSLAFLIGSTVYGAKKVVQAQDCNECKIVPLRKVKDMSSQAVAQKPVHSFSHKGTISVFPLEKIFVFALASVFFINQLLMSQVMASMGMTRGNFASRIFGIRTAAAYTIIAPQLNSDGRTTSLVEQPTIIEVPANPNSGDALADARVVMIPTGKPFYAPDDVSFDDPINAQNKWGAYEDSITISGDLQNRYNQLINTFTCNYCCGGPSNVTAIARCGCRHAKAWRGMFKYMLQNYGDRYTNEELMGEAYRWTGIWYPKGVLEDYLLATGNEDVLGHQTHGGAGSDGRHGL
;
A
#
# COMPACT_ATOMS: atom_id res chain seq x y z
N MET A 1 22.87 -25.92 7.06
CA MET A 1 22.90 -25.12 8.31
C MET A 1 24.32 -24.82 8.79
N LYS A 2 25.20 -25.83 8.97
CA LYS A 2 26.62 -25.63 9.37
C LYS A 2 27.40 -24.60 8.53
N THR A 3 27.24 -24.64 7.20
CA THR A 3 27.89 -23.69 6.27
C THR A 3 27.49 -22.23 6.51
N ILE A 4 26.23 -21.97 6.89
CA ILE A 4 25.73 -20.60 7.15
C ILE A 4 26.31 -20.10 8.47
N ILE A 5 26.32 -20.96 9.50
CA ILE A 5 26.87 -20.62 10.82
C ILE A 5 28.36 -20.23 10.70
N ASN A 6 29.14 -21.00 9.94
CA ASN A 6 30.56 -20.69 9.72
C ASN A 6 30.77 -19.35 8.99
N ALA A 7 29.92 -19.05 8.00
CA ALA A 7 29.94 -17.77 7.29
C ALA A 7 29.63 -16.59 8.24
N LEU A 8 28.59 -16.73 9.07
CA LEU A 8 28.20 -15.70 10.03
C LEU A 8 29.27 -15.50 11.10
N GLN A 9 29.87 -16.57 11.62
CA GLN A 9 30.99 -16.48 12.57
C GLN A 9 32.17 -15.73 11.97
N THR A 10 32.44 -15.93 10.68
CA THR A 10 33.51 -15.23 9.95
C THR A 10 33.21 -13.74 9.83
N VAL A 11 32.02 -13.39 9.31
CA VAL A 11 31.61 -11.98 9.11
C VAL A 11 31.54 -11.25 10.43
N PHE A 12 30.92 -11.85 11.45
CA PHE A 12 30.76 -11.24 12.77
C PHE A 12 31.96 -11.46 13.69
N ARG A 13 33.10 -11.96 13.20
CA ARG A 13 34.33 -11.99 13.98
C ARG A 13 34.84 -10.58 14.27
N GLU A 14 34.74 -9.68 13.29
CA GLU A 14 35.15 -8.28 13.46
C GLU A 14 34.01 -7.44 14.06
N PRO A 15 34.31 -6.57 15.05
CA PRO A 15 33.29 -5.74 15.71
C PRO A 15 32.67 -4.71 14.75
N PHE A 16 33.36 -4.37 13.67
CA PHE A 16 32.87 -3.45 12.63
C PHE A 16 31.57 -3.94 11.99
N TYR A 17 31.50 -5.21 11.55
CA TYR A 17 30.31 -5.76 10.91
C TYR A 17 29.15 -6.00 11.88
N ARG A 18 29.44 -6.24 13.18
CA ARG A 18 28.41 -6.27 14.24
C ARG A 18 27.72 -4.92 14.39
N LYS A 19 28.49 -3.82 14.39
CA LYS A 19 27.94 -2.46 14.48
C LYS A 19 27.10 -2.10 13.25
N ILE A 20 27.53 -2.50 12.04
CA ILE A 20 26.73 -2.33 10.82
C ILE A 20 25.40 -3.07 10.94
N ALA A 21 25.42 -4.36 11.29
CA ALA A 21 24.20 -5.14 11.42
C ALA A 21 23.25 -4.51 12.45
N LEU A 22 23.76 -4.10 13.61
CA LEU A 22 22.95 -3.45 14.65
C LEU A 22 22.37 -2.12 14.17
N GLY A 23 23.16 -1.28 13.50
CA GLY A 23 22.70 -0.01 12.95
C GLY A 23 21.58 -0.20 11.92
N VAL A 24 21.71 -1.19 11.03
CA VAL A 24 20.68 -1.53 10.06
C VAL A 24 19.43 -2.08 10.74
N ILE A 25 19.57 -2.97 11.73
CA ILE A 25 18.44 -3.50 12.51
C ILE A 25 17.64 -2.36 13.16
N LEU A 26 18.34 -1.42 13.81
CA LEU A 26 17.68 -0.27 14.45
C LEU A 26 17.04 0.67 13.43
N GLY A 27 17.73 0.98 12.33
CA GLY A 27 17.20 1.86 11.28
C GLY A 27 15.98 1.26 10.58
N VAL A 28 16.04 -0.02 10.22
CA VAL A 28 14.93 -0.76 9.60
C VAL A 28 13.79 -0.94 10.59
N GLY A 29 14.07 -1.26 11.85
CA GLY A 29 13.05 -1.35 12.90
C GLY A 29 12.34 -0.03 13.16
N TYR A 30 13.08 1.08 13.22
CA TYR A 30 12.51 2.42 13.33
C TYR A 30 11.64 2.77 12.12
N LEU A 31 12.12 2.49 10.91
CA LEU A 31 11.34 2.71 9.68
C LEU A 31 10.05 1.87 9.67
N SER A 32 10.11 0.59 10.05
CA SER A 32 8.93 -0.27 10.18
C SER A 32 7.94 0.26 11.22
N TYR A 33 8.43 0.74 12.37
CA TYR A 33 7.59 1.36 13.39
C TYR A 33 6.94 2.66 12.90
N TRP A 34 7.73 3.53 12.26
CA TRP A 34 7.24 4.81 11.71
C TRP A 34 6.18 4.58 10.63
N LEU A 35 6.40 3.62 9.72
CA LEU A 35 5.42 3.24 8.69
C LEU A 35 4.14 2.66 9.30
N LEU A 36 4.26 1.83 10.34
CA LEU A 36 3.09 1.33 11.06
C LEU A 36 2.28 2.49 11.64
N TYR A 37 2.95 3.45 12.29
CA TYR A 37 2.31 4.61 12.92
C TYR A 37 1.58 5.55 11.94
N GLN A 38 1.95 5.56 10.66
CA GLN A 38 1.18 6.30 9.64
C GLN A 38 -0.22 5.71 9.39
N THR A 39 -0.43 4.44 9.73
CA THR A 39 -1.63 3.69 9.35
C THR A 39 -2.42 3.15 10.56
N THR A 40 -1.75 2.75 11.64
CA THR A 40 -2.36 2.24 12.86
C THR A 40 -1.42 2.39 14.07
N THR A 41 -1.92 2.18 15.29
CA THR A 41 -1.11 2.14 16.50
C THR A 41 -0.90 0.70 16.98
N ILE A 42 0.15 0.43 17.75
CA ILE A 42 0.39 -0.91 18.32
C ILE A 42 -0.80 -1.38 19.18
N PRO A 43 -1.36 -0.56 20.10
CA PRO A 43 -2.54 -0.97 20.88
C PRO A 43 -3.73 -1.34 19.99
N THR A 44 -4.05 -0.50 19.01
CA THR A 44 -5.14 -0.75 18.05
C THR A 44 -4.90 -2.02 17.23
N PHE A 45 -3.68 -2.25 16.76
CA PHE A 45 -3.34 -3.46 16.03
C PHE A 45 -3.53 -4.73 16.88
N LEU A 46 -3.12 -4.69 18.14
CA LEU A 46 -3.28 -5.81 19.07
C LEU A 46 -4.75 -6.04 19.46
N GLU A 47 -5.52 -4.97 19.59
CA GLU A 47 -6.95 -5.03 19.84
C GLU A 47 -7.69 -5.64 18.63
N ASN A 48 -7.40 -5.18 17.42
CA ASN A 48 -7.96 -5.73 16.18
C ASN A 48 -7.63 -7.21 16.00
N MET A 49 -6.40 -7.61 16.34
CA MET A 49 -5.95 -9.01 16.36
C MET A 49 -6.76 -9.87 17.35
N ARG A 50 -7.14 -9.29 18.50
CA ARG A 50 -7.89 -9.98 19.55
C ARG A 50 -9.39 -10.05 19.25
N ASN A 51 -9.93 -9.00 18.63
CA ASN A 51 -11.36 -8.83 18.39
C ASN A 51 -11.85 -9.54 17.11
N GLY A 52 -10.94 -10.03 16.27
CA GLY A 52 -11.30 -10.78 15.06
C GLY A 52 -11.36 -9.92 13.80
N ASP A 53 -10.87 -8.69 13.85
CA ASP A 53 -11.07 -7.69 12.78
C ASP A 53 -10.28 -7.99 11.49
N PHE A 54 -9.36 -8.96 11.52
CA PHE A 54 -8.65 -9.46 10.32
C PHE A 54 -9.29 -10.75 9.75
N GLY A 55 -10.53 -11.06 10.11
CA GLY A 55 -11.28 -12.23 9.64
C GLY A 55 -11.12 -13.48 10.52
N GLN A 56 -11.55 -14.63 9.99
CA GLN A 56 -11.65 -15.91 10.73
C GLN A 56 -10.32 -16.34 11.40
N TYR A 57 -9.18 -15.93 10.84
CA TYR A 57 -7.85 -16.26 11.33
C TYR A 57 -7.11 -15.02 11.88
N SER A 58 -7.83 -14.03 12.41
CA SER A 58 -7.27 -12.74 12.77
C SER A 58 -6.08 -12.81 13.75
N TYR A 59 -6.17 -13.68 14.76
CA TYR A 59 -5.08 -13.91 15.69
C TYR A 59 -3.83 -14.48 14.99
N LEU A 60 -4.02 -15.50 14.14
CA LEU A 60 -2.92 -16.13 13.39
C LEU A 60 -2.29 -15.14 12.41
N TYR A 61 -3.10 -14.31 11.76
CA TYR A 61 -2.66 -13.24 10.88
C TYR A 61 -1.77 -12.24 11.63
N GLY A 62 -2.24 -11.70 12.76
CA GLY A 62 -1.48 -10.74 13.56
C GLY A 62 -0.17 -11.30 14.08
N VAL A 63 -0.17 -12.54 14.58
CA VAL A 63 1.05 -13.23 15.03
C VAL A 63 2.03 -13.44 13.87
N THR A 64 1.56 -13.93 12.72
CA THR A 64 2.39 -14.13 11.53
C THR A 64 2.98 -12.80 11.05
N PHE A 65 2.19 -11.73 11.09
CA PHE A 65 2.63 -10.38 10.73
C PHE A 65 3.76 -9.89 11.65
N ILE A 66 3.63 -10.05 12.97
CA ILE A 66 4.65 -9.63 13.94
C ILE A 66 5.93 -10.45 13.74
N ILE A 67 5.83 -11.78 13.68
CA ILE A 67 6.98 -12.68 13.52
C ILE A 67 7.74 -12.37 12.23
N THR A 68 7.03 -12.29 11.10
CA THR A 68 7.66 -11.97 9.81
C THR A 68 8.33 -10.60 9.81
N THR A 69 7.78 -9.60 10.50
CA THR A 69 8.42 -8.28 10.66
C THR A 69 9.75 -8.39 11.39
N LEU A 70 9.75 -9.05 12.54
CA LEU A 70 10.95 -9.22 13.36
C LEU A 70 12.04 -10.00 12.60
N LEU A 71 11.65 -11.03 11.85
CA LEU A 71 12.56 -11.79 11.00
C LEU A 71 13.17 -10.93 9.89
N ILE A 72 12.36 -10.12 9.20
CA ILE A 72 12.85 -9.24 8.12
C ILE A 72 13.81 -8.18 8.69
N ILE A 73 13.50 -7.57 9.83
CA ILE A 73 14.38 -6.60 10.50
C ILE A 73 15.74 -7.24 10.81
N GLY A 74 15.74 -8.43 11.43
CA GLY A 74 16.97 -9.14 11.78
C GLY A 74 17.78 -9.58 10.55
N LEU A 75 17.12 -10.17 9.56
CA LEU A 75 17.75 -10.64 8.33
C LEU A 75 18.31 -9.50 7.49
N SER A 76 17.67 -8.32 7.48
CA SER A 76 18.16 -7.15 6.75
C SER A 76 19.53 -6.71 7.29
N GLY A 77 19.70 -6.66 8.61
CA GLY A 77 21.00 -6.35 9.21
C GLY A 77 22.08 -7.38 8.87
N ILE A 78 21.74 -8.66 8.92
CA ILE A 78 22.66 -9.76 8.56
C ILE A 78 23.06 -9.69 7.08
N SER A 79 22.08 -9.50 6.18
CA SER A 79 22.30 -9.41 4.73
C SER A 79 23.21 -8.23 4.38
N VAL A 80 22.97 -7.05 4.96
CA VAL A 80 23.84 -5.88 4.74
C VAL A 80 25.25 -6.14 5.26
N ALA A 81 25.41 -6.70 6.46
CA ALA A 81 26.73 -7.00 7.02
C ALA A 81 27.54 -7.99 6.15
N ILE A 82 26.90 -9.06 5.66
CA ILE A 82 27.51 -10.02 4.73
C ILE A 82 27.92 -9.31 3.42
N THR A 83 27.06 -8.45 2.90
CA THR A 83 27.33 -7.70 1.66
C THR A 83 28.52 -6.77 1.81
N VAL A 84 28.59 -6.00 2.91
CA VAL A 84 29.71 -5.10 3.17
C VAL A 84 31.00 -5.89 3.38
N TRP A 85 30.95 -7.05 4.04
CA TRP A 85 32.11 -7.93 4.19
C TRP A 85 32.61 -8.43 2.83
N LEU A 86 31.70 -8.95 2.00
CA LEU A 86 32.03 -9.43 0.65
C LEU A 86 32.58 -8.31 -0.23
N PHE A 87 32.02 -7.11 -0.15
CA PHE A 87 32.53 -5.95 -0.89
C PHE A 87 33.96 -5.59 -0.49
N ARG A 88 34.30 -5.71 0.80
CA ARG A 88 35.64 -5.41 1.31
C ARG A 88 36.68 -6.49 1.03
N TYR A 89 36.27 -7.77 1.04
CA TYR A 89 37.20 -8.90 1.02
C TYR A 89 37.15 -9.76 -0.25
N SER A 90 36.18 -9.58 -1.16
CA SER A 90 36.02 -10.39 -2.36
C SER A 90 36.05 -9.56 -3.64
N GLN A 91 37.15 -9.64 -4.41
CA GLN A 91 37.22 -9.08 -5.77
C GLN A 91 36.31 -9.80 -6.79
N LYS A 92 35.84 -11.03 -6.49
CA LYS A 92 35.03 -11.86 -7.39
C LYS A 92 33.52 -11.75 -7.14
N GLY A 93 33.07 -10.94 -6.18
CA GLY A 93 31.67 -10.86 -5.74
C GLY A 93 30.91 -9.58 -6.14
N THR A 94 31.55 -8.62 -6.80
CA THR A 94 31.09 -7.22 -6.84
C THR A 94 29.82 -6.95 -7.65
N GLY A 95 29.54 -7.70 -8.71
CA GLY A 95 28.34 -7.47 -9.54
C GLY A 95 27.12 -8.28 -9.11
N LYS A 96 27.20 -9.61 -9.24
CA LYS A 96 26.04 -10.51 -9.07
C LYS A 96 25.62 -10.67 -7.60
N THR A 97 26.56 -10.62 -6.65
CA THR A 97 26.25 -10.77 -5.21
C THR A 97 25.73 -9.47 -4.61
N LEU A 98 26.20 -8.32 -5.09
CA LEU A 98 25.63 -7.02 -4.75
C LEU A 98 24.20 -6.90 -5.30
N GLY A 99 23.96 -7.29 -6.55
CA GLY A 99 22.61 -7.29 -7.15
C GLY A 99 21.61 -8.21 -6.44
N ALA A 100 22.04 -9.41 -6.00
CA ALA A 100 21.18 -10.30 -5.24
C ALA A 100 20.85 -9.77 -3.83
N ASN A 101 21.80 -9.11 -3.15
CA ASN A 101 21.57 -8.51 -1.82
C ASN A 101 20.78 -7.21 -1.88
N ILE A 102 21.05 -6.34 -2.85
CA ILE A 102 20.24 -5.15 -3.11
C ILE A 102 18.83 -5.56 -3.54
N GLY A 103 18.67 -6.51 -4.46
CA GLY A 103 17.36 -7.02 -4.86
C GLY A 103 16.57 -7.61 -3.69
N GLY A 104 17.22 -8.41 -2.84
CA GLY A 104 16.60 -8.95 -1.62
C GLY A 104 16.21 -7.86 -0.61
N LEU A 105 17.03 -6.83 -0.43
CA LEU A 105 16.76 -5.69 0.46
C LEU A 105 15.68 -4.75 -0.08
N THR A 106 15.65 -4.54 -1.40
CA THR A 106 14.62 -3.73 -2.07
C THR A 106 13.27 -4.43 -1.97
N VAL A 107 13.20 -5.73 -2.30
CA VAL A 107 11.97 -6.52 -2.13
C VAL A 107 11.58 -6.56 -0.65
N ALA A 108 12.53 -6.73 0.28
CA ALA A 108 12.27 -6.62 1.71
C ALA A 108 11.71 -5.25 2.11
N ALA A 109 12.21 -4.14 1.56
CA ALA A 109 11.67 -2.81 1.80
C ALA A 109 10.22 -2.67 1.33
N PHE A 110 9.88 -3.27 0.18
CA PHE A 110 8.51 -3.34 -0.31
C PHE A 110 7.61 -4.24 0.55
N GLY A 111 8.10 -5.37 1.07
CA GLY A 111 7.33 -6.25 1.97
C GLY A 111 7.29 -5.82 3.44
N MET A 112 8.16 -4.89 3.86
CA MET A 112 8.13 -4.25 5.18
C MET A 112 7.03 -3.21 5.28
N GLY A 113 6.57 -2.69 4.15
CA GLY A 113 5.27 -2.06 4.10
C GLY A 113 4.23 -3.11 4.51
N CYS A 114 3.56 -2.91 5.64
CA CYS A 114 2.31 -3.62 5.95
C CYS A 114 1.41 -3.69 4.70
N PRO A 115 0.45 -4.61 4.55
CA PRO A 115 -0.64 -4.44 3.59
C PRO A 115 -1.25 -3.03 3.55
N VAL A 116 -1.23 -2.36 4.70
CA VAL A 116 -1.67 -0.97 4.85
C VAL A 116 -0.59 0.06 4.43
N CYS A 117 0.71 -0.24 4.59
CA CYS A 117 1.81 0.65 4.22
C CYS A 117 2.34 0.43 2.78
N GLY A 118 2.13 -0.75 2.21
CA GLY A 118 2.32 -1.04 0.80
C GLY A 118 1.37 -0.18 -0.01
N ALA A 119 0.10 -0.06 0.41
CA ALA A 119 -0.82 0.92 -0.17
C ALA A 119 -0.26 2.36 -0.12
N PHE A 120 0.35 2.79 0.99
CA PHE A 120 0.99 4.12 1.10
C PHE A 120 2.20 4.30 0.18
N LEU A 121 3.16 3.37 0.18
CA LEU A 121 4.36 3.45 -0.68
C LEU A 121 4.02 3.30 -2.17
N PHE A 122 3.09 2.42 -2.50
CA PHE A 122 2.64 2.21 -3.87
C PHE A 122 1.73 3.36 -4.36
N SER A 123 0.92 3.95 -3.48
CA SER A 123 0.19 5.21 -3.74
C SER A 123 1.15 6.37 -4.00
N ALA A 124 2.23 6.49 -3.22
CA ALA A 124 3.27 7.50 -3.42
C ALA A 124 4.05 7.35 -4.75
N ILE A 125 4.02 6.17 -5.37
CA ILE A 125 4.59 5.90 -6.70
C ILE A 125 3.50 5.67 -7.78
N GLY A 126 2.22 5.95 -7.48
CA GLY A 126 1.11 5.92 -8.46
C GLY A 126 0.56 4.54 -8.82
N ILE A 127 0.89 3.49 -8.08
CA ILE A 127 0.40 2.11 -8.30
C ILE A 127 -0.69 1.82 -7.26
N VAL A 128 -1.91 2.24 -7.53
CA VAL A 128 -3.02 2.21 -6.56
C VAL A 128 -3.69 0.82 -6.44
N ALA A 129 -3.43 -0.12 -7.36
CA ALA A 129 -4.25 -1.33 -7.52
C ALA A 129 -3.63 -2.67 -7.06
N GLY A 130 -2.37 -2.71 -6.58
CA GLY A 130 -1.61 -3.97 -6.49
C GLY A 130 -2.02 -4.96 -5.38
N PHE A 131 -2.58 -4.48 -4.27
CA PHE A 131 -2.75 -5.32 -3.06
C PHE A 131 -4.15 -5.92 -2.90
N THR A 132 -5.15 -5.33 -3.54
CA THR A 132 -6.56 -5.68 -3.36
C THR A 132 -6.98 -6.96 -4.10
N ILE A 133 -6.06 -7.54 -4.88
CA ILE A 133 -6.20 -8.81 -5.61
C ILE A 133 -5.66 -9.98 -4.77
N LEU A 134 -4.86 -9.70 -3.73
CA LEU A 134 -4.19 -10.74 -2.96
C LEU A 134 -5.08 -11.30 -1.82
N PRO A 135 -5.34 -12.62 -1.79
CA PRO A 135 -6.31 -13.25 -0.89
C PRO A 135 -5.98 -13.14 0.62
N LEU A 136 -4.72 -12.87 0.98
CA LEU A 136 -4.25 -12.71 2.37
C LEU A 136 -3.92 -11.26 2.70
N GLN A 137 -4.54 -10.30 1.99
CA GLN A 137 -4.41 -8.87 2.27
C GLN A 137 -2.93 -8.51 2.47
N GLY A 138 -2.07 -8.75 1.47
CA GLY A 138 -0.65 -8.36 1.48
C GLY A 138 0.31 -9.21 2.34
N LEU A 139 -0.16 -10.21 3.08
CA LEU A 139 0.72 -11.14 3.81
C LEU A 139 1.61 -11.96 2.86
N GLU A 140 1.14 -12.24 1.64
CA GLU A 140 1.88 -12.97 0.61
C GLU A 140 3.14 -12.23 0.20
N LEU A 141 3.06 -10.92 0.05
CA LEU A 141 4.20 -10.09 -0.34
C LEU A 141 5.25 -10.04 0.77
N LYS A 142 4.80 -10.12 2.03
CA LYS A 142 5.69 -10.21 3.20
C LYS A 142 6.39 -11.57 3.27
N LEU A 143 5.67 -12.66 3.00
CA LEU A 143 6.25 -14.01 2.90
C LEU A 143 7.22 -14.11 1.72
N LEU A 144 6.86 -13.53 0.56
CA LEU A 144 7.71 -13.46 -0.61
C LEU A 144 8.98 -12.67 -0.30
N SER A 145 8.85 -11.52 0.37
CA SER A 145 9.96 -10.69 0.80
C SER A 145 10.89 -11.39 1.78
N LEU A 146 10.32 -12.10 2.75
CA LEU A 146 11.08 -12.94 3.66
C LEU A 146 11.82 -14.05 2.89
N ALA A 147 11.18 -14.69 1.92
CA ALA A 147 11.80 -15.72 1.09
C ALA A 147 12.96 -15.17 0.25
N PHE A 148 12.79 -14.02 -0.41
CA PHE A 148 13.86 -13.35 -1.15
C PHE A 148 15.02 -12.93 -0.25
N LEU A 149 14.72 -12.38 0.94
CA LEU A 149 15.75 -11.96 1.89
C LEU A 149 16.52 -13.15 2.49
N ILE A 150 15.83 -14.24 2.82
CA ILE A 150 16.46 -15.51 3.23
C ILE A 150 17.34 -16.03 2.08
N GLY A 151 16.81 -16.13 0.86
CA GLY A 151 17.54 -16.62 -0.31
C GLY A 151 18.79 -15.80 -0.58
N SER A 152 18.67 -14.48 -0.52
CA SER A 152 19.77 -13.53 -0.69
C SER A 152 20.84 -13.67 0.41
N THR A 153 20.42 -13.78 1.66
CA THR A 153 21.31 -13.98 2.82
C THR A 153 22.07 -15.31 2.71
N VAL A 154 21.38 -16.39 2.35
CA VAL A 154 21.99 -17.72 2.15
C VAL A 154 22.98 -17.70 0.98
N TYR A 155 22.62 -17.01 -0.11
CA TYR A 155 23.52 -16.83 -1.26
C TYR A 155 24.79 -16.06 -0.86
N GLY A 156 24.64 -14.95 -0.13
CA GLY A 156 25.77 -14.20 0.43
C GLY A 156 26.64 -15.06 1.36
N ALA A 157 26.03 -15.80 2.28
CA ALA A 157 26.74 -16.68 3.20
C ALA A 157 27.57 -17.77 2.46
N LYS A 158 27.01 -18.37 1.40
CA LYS A 158 27.76 -19.32 0.55
C LYS A 158 28.97 -18.65 -0.11
N LYS A 159 28.84 -17.40 -0.54
CA LYS A 159 29.93 -16.63 -1.14
C LYS A 159 31.02 -16.27 -0.14
N VAL A 160 30.67 -16.03 1.13
CA VAL A 160 31.65 -15.85 2.21
C VAL A 160 32.51 -17.09 2.35
N VAL A 161 31.90 -18.28 2.45
CA VAL A 161 32.66 -19.54 2.58
C VAL A 161 33.55 -19.78 1.36
N GLN A 162 33.03 -19.57 0.14
CA GLN A 162 33.84 -19.68 -1.09
C GLN A 162 35.03 -18.71 -1.13
N ALA A 163 34.90 -17.53 -0.53
CA ALA A 163 35.99 -16.57 -0.43
C ALA A 163 37.06 -17.00 0.60
N GLN A 164 36.70 -17.83 1.58
CA GLN A 164 37.66 -18.38 2.55
C GLN A 164 38.48 -19.54 1.96
N ASP A 165 37.86 -20.37 1.13
CA ASP A 165 38.54 -21.53 0.51
C ASP A 165 39.45 -21.12 -0.68
N CYS A 166 39.38 -19.87 -1.14
CA CYS A 166 40.28 -19.37 -2.18
C CYS A 166 41.65 -19.00 -1.60
N ASN A 167 42.57 -19.96 -1.60
CA ASN A 167 44.00 -19.78 -1.28
C ASN A 167 44.75 -18.73 -2.14
N GLU A 168 44.11 -18.12 -3.14
CA GLU A 168 44.70 -17.08 -4.01
C GLU A 168 43.97 -15.73 -3.97
N CYS A 169 42.97 -15.55 -3.11
CA CYS A 169 42.46 -14.21 -2.86
C CYS A 169 43.52 -13.47 -2.04
N LYS A 170 44.32 -12.61 -2.69
CA LYS A 170 45.16 -11.60 -2.01
C LYS A 170 44.28 -10.85 -1.00
N ILE A 171 44.31 -11.29 0.25
CA ILE A 171 43.88 -10.51 1.38
C ILE A 171 44.79 -9.28 1.32
N VAL A 172 44.26 -8.12 0.94
CA VAL A 172 44.99 -6.87 1.14
C VAL A 172 45.21 -6.80 2.65
N PRO A 173 46.45 -6.94 3.15
CA PRO A 173 46.64 -6.88 4.58
C PRO A 173 46.31 -5.45 5.00
N LEU A 174 45.45 -5.32 6.02
CA LEU A 174 45.23 -4.07 6.74
C LEU A 174 46.60 -3.45 6.99
N ARG A 175 46.82 -2.28 6.39
CA ARG A 175 48.05 -1.51 6.47
C ARG A 175 48.37 -1.29 7.94
N LYS A 176 49.28 -2.10 8.50
CA LYS A 176 49.96 -1.76 9.75
C LYS A 176 50.75 -0.50 9.42
N VAL A 177 50.26 0.64 9.92
CA VAL A 177 51.09 1.82 10.11
C VAL A 177 52.12 1.42 11.15
N LYS A 178 53.30 0.99 10.68
CA LYS A 178 54.55 1.14 11.42
C LYS A 178 55.75 0.91 10.50
N ASP A 179 56.63 1.90 10.59
CA ASP A 179 58.07 1.85 10.36
C ASP A 179 58.57 2.10 8.92
N MET A 180 58.99 3.36 8.74
CA MET A 180 60.10 3.79 7.89
C MET A 180 61.30 2.83 8.05
N SER A 181 61.70 2.15 6.97
CA SER A 181 63.09 1.69 6.77
C SER A 181 63.29 1.10 5.36
N SER A 182 63.91 1.91 4.50
CA SER A 182 65.04 1.57 3.59
C SER A 182 64.97 0.40 2.56
N GLN A 183 65.37 0.76 1.32
CA GLN A 183 65.93 -0.04 0.21
C GLN A 183 64.92 -0.79 -0.68
N ALA A 184 64.55 -0.27 -1.85
CA ALA A 184 65.29 -0.20 -3.12
C ALA A 184 65.69 -1.58 -3.66
N VAL A 185 65.14 -1.96 -4.83
CA VAL A 185 65.85 -2.57 -5.98
C VAL A 185 64.85 -2.89 -7.12
N ALA A 186 65.27 -2.48 -8.33
CA ALA A 186 64.90 -2.95 -9.67
C ALA A 186 63.49 -2.64 -10.24
N GLN A 187 63.41 -1.45 -10.85
CA GLN A 187 62.63 -1.26 -12.09
C GLN A 187 63.33 -1.95 -13.27
N LYS A 188 62.57 -2.63 -14.14
CA LYS A 188 62.82 -2.66 -15.59
C LYS A 188 61.49 -2.62 -16.37
N PRO A 189 61.49 -2.08 -17.60
CA PRO A 189 60.34 -1.39 -18.16
C PRO A 189 59.63 -2.13 -19.30
N VAL A 190 58.37 -1.75 -19.52
CA VAL A 190 57.65 -1.65 -20.79
C VAL A 190 57.41 -2.94 -21.59
N HIS A 191 56.16 -3.41 -21.56
CA HIS A 191 55.44 -3.71 -22.80
C HIS A 191 54.14 -2.90 -22.83
N SER A 192 54.16 -1.91 -23.73
CA SER A 192 53.02 -1.13 -24.19
C SER A 192 52.00 -2.04 -24.84
N PHE A 193 50.78 -2.10 -24.32
CA PHE A 193 49.60 -2.46 -25.10
C PHE A 193 48.57 -1.34 -24.96
N SER A 194 48.64 -0.42 -25.92
CA SER A 194 47.65 0.61 -26.19
C SER A 194 46.36 -0.05 -26.68
N HIS A 195 45.32 -0.07 -25.84
CA HIS A 195 43.94 -0.06 -26.31
C HIS A 195 43.27 1.22 -25.83
N LYS A 196 43.25 2.23 -26.71
CA LYS A 196 42.23 3.28 -26.70
C LYS A 196 40.89 2.62 -27.02
N GLY A 197 40.21 2.15 -25.97
CA GLY A 197 38.79 1.85 -26.00
C GLY A 197 38.13 2.78 -25.00
N THR A 198 37.62 3.91 -25.47
CA THR A 198 36.77 4.79 -24.66
C THR A 198 35.49 4.02 -24.36
N ILE A 199 35.47 3.27 -23.26
CA ILE A 199 34.25 2.67 -22.73
C ILE A 199 33.44 3.85 -22.21
N SER A 200 32.53 4.37 -23.03
CA SER A 200 31.47 5.24 -22.58
C SER A 200 30.69 4.50 -21.51
N VAL A 201 30.94 4.88 -20.26
CA VAL A 201 30.19 4.44 -19.09
C VAL A 201 28.79 5.05 -19.24
N PHE A 202 27.91 4.33 -19.94
CA PHE A 202 26.49 4.65 -19.88
C PHE A 202 26.06 4.51 -18.42
N PRO A 203 25.42 5.53 -17.82
CA PRO A 203 25.03 5.48 -16.42
C PRO A 203 24.07 4.31 -16.24
N LEU A 204 24.52 3.30 -15.48
CA LEU A 204 23.79 2.05 -15.20
C LEU A 204 22.37 2.31 -14.68
N GLU A 205 22.19 3.45 -14.00
CA GLU A 205 20.92 4.01 -13.53
C GLU A 205 19.91 4.21 -14.67
N LYS A 206 20.35 4.73 -15.83
CA LYS A 206 19.47 4.94 -16.99
C LYS A 206 19.12 3.63 -17.70
N ILE A 207 20.08 2.70 -17.82
CA ILE A 207 19.80 1.38 -18.41
C ILE A 207 18.82 0.59 -17.54
N PHE A 208 18.93 0.69 -16.21
CA PHE A 208 18.00 0.05 -15.28
C PHE A 208 16.60 0.65 -15.37
N VAL A 209 16.48 1.99 -15.40
CA VAL A 209 15.20 2.68 -15.54
C VAL A 209 14.55 2.39 -16.90
N PHE A 210 15.31 2.38 -18.00
CA PHE A 210 14.79 2.02 -19.31
C PHE A 210 14.40 0.54 -19.40
N ALA A 211 15.18 -0.38 -18.84
CA ALA A 211 14.83 -1.79 -18.81
C ALA A 211 13.56 -2.05 -17.98
N LEU A 212 13.41 -1.38 -16.83
CA LEU A 212 12.20 -1.47 -16.00
C LEU A 212 11.00 -0.87 -16.74
N ALA A 213 11.16 0.30 -17.36
CA ALA A 213 10.10 0.95 -18.13
C ALA A 213 9.70 0.14 -19.38
N SER A 214 10.66 -0.49 -20.07
CA SER A 214 10.38 -1.36 -21.22
C SER A 214 9.68 -2.66 -20.80
N VAL A 215 10.08 -3.27 -19.68
CA VAL A 215 9.38 -4.44 -19.13
C VAL A 215 7.96 -4.06 -18.69
N PHE A 216 7.77 -2.89 -18.08
CA PHE A 216 6.45 -2.36 -17.74
C PHE A 216 5.60 -2.08 -18.99
N PHE A 217 6.17 -1.47 -20.02
CA PHE A 217 5.46 -1.13 -21.26
C PHE A 217 5.07 -2.38 -22.06
N ILE A 218 5.95 -3.38 -22.14
CA ILE A 218 5.67 -4.68 -22.77
C ILE A 218 4.61 -5.45 -21.98
N ASN A 219 4.65 -5.38 -20.64
CA ASN A 219 3.62 -6.00 -19.79
C ASN A 219 2.24 -5.33 -19.98
N GLN A 220 2.17 -4.00 -20.09
CA GLN A 220 0.92 -3.27 -20.36
C GLN A 220 0.38 -3.51 -21.79
N LEU A 221 1.25 -3.71 -22.78
CA LEU A 221 0.86 -4.04 -24.16
C LEU A 221 0.41 -5.50 -24.33
N LEU A 222 0.96 -6.45 -23.56
CA LEU A 222 0.53 -7.84 -23.61
C LEU A 222 -0.83 -8.03 -22.92
N MET A 223 -1.10 -7.30 -21.83
CA MET A 223 -2.41 -7.34 -21.16
C MET A 223 -3.53 -6.76 -22.02
N SER A 224 -3.27 -5.73 -22.85
CA SER A 224 -4.30 -5.17 -23.75
C SER A 224 -4.68 -6.13 -24.90
N GLN A 225 -3.75 -6.96 -25.37
CA GLN A 225 -4.01 -7.95 -26.41
C GLN A 225 -4.71 -9.20 -25.87
N VAL A 226 -4.42 -9.60 -24.62
CA VAL A 226 -5.12 -10.71 -23.96
C VAL A 226 -6.59 -10.34 -23.71
N MET A 227 -6.89 -9.10 -23.30
CA MET A 227 -8.27 -8.63 -23.12
C MET A 227 -9.07 -8.59 -24.45
N ALA A 228 -8.42 -8.27 -25.57
CA ALA A 228 -9.06 -8.31 -26.89
C ALA A 228 -9.33 -9.75 -27.38
N SER A 229 -8.52 -10.73 -26.96
CA SER A 229 -8.69 -12.14 -27.34
C SER A 229 -9.75 -12.90 -26.52
N MET A 230 -10.21 -12.32 -25.40
CA MET A 230 -11.19 -12.93 -24.49
C MET A 230 -12.66 -12.61 -24.84
N GLY A 231 -12.93 -11.97 -25.98
CA GLY A 231 -14.24 -12.06 -26.63
C GLY A 231 -15.45 -11.52 -25.84
N MET A 232 -15.29 -10.45 -25.05
CA MET A 232 -16.44 -9.81 -24.41
C MET A 232 -17.10 -8.80 -25.35
N THR A 233 -18.06 -9.29 -26.14
CA THR A 233 -19.07 -8.46 -26.80
C THR A 233 -20.48 -8.94 -26.48
N ARG A 234 -21.25 -8.01 -25.90
CA ARG A 234 -22.63 -7.62 -26.25
C ARG A 234 -23.80 -8.55 -25.87
N GLY A 235 -24.53 -8.14 -24.82
CA GLY A 235 -26.00 -8.12 -24.78
C GLY A 235 -26.65 -8.90 -23.63
N ASN A 236 -27.29 -8.25 -22.65
CA ASN A 236 -28.61 -7.58 -22.64
C ASN A 236 -29.81 -8.54 -22.52
N PHE A 237 -30.59 -8.38 -21.45
CA PHE A 237 -32.03 -8.01 -21.52
C PHE A 237 -32.64 -7.79 -20.11
N ALA A 238 -32.17 -8.49 -19.08
CA ALA A 238 -32.79 -8.47 -17.74
C ALA A 238 -32.48 -7.22 -16.91
N SER A 239 -31.27 -6.66 -17.00
CA SER A 239 -30.87 -5.44 -16.26
C SER A 239 -31.54 -4.14 -16.76
N ARG A 240 -32.37 -4.22 -17.81
CA ARG A 240 -33.15 -3.08 -18.31
C ARG A 240 -34.57 -2.98 -17.73
N ILE A 241 -35.06 -3.99 -17.00
CA ILE A 241 -36.47 -4.04 -16.55
C ILE A 241 -36.69 -3.41 -15.17
N PHE A 242 -35.66 -3.36 -14.31
CA PHE A 242 -35.70 -2.66 -13.02
C PHE A 242 -34.53 -1.68 -12.96
N GLY A 243 -34.84 -0.41 -13.27
CA GLY A 243 -33.89 0.57 -13.78
C GLY A 243 -33.12 1.36 -12.74
N ILE A 244 -31.85 1.62 -13.05
CA ILE A 244 -31.10 2.79 -12.63
C ILE A 244 -30.76 3.53 -13.92
N ARG A 245 -31.41 4.67 -14.16
CA ARG A 245 -31.14 5.53 -15.33
C ARG A 245 -30.16 6.63 -14.90
N THR A 246 -28.88 6.44 -15.18
CA THR A 246 -27.82 7.43 -14.89
C THR A 246 -27.75 8.52 -15.95
N ALA A 247 -28.76 9.40 -15.99
CA ALA A 247 -28.56 10.77 -16.49
C ALA A 247 -27.68 11.54 -15.47
N ALA A 248 -27.15 12.72 -15.85
CA ALA A 248 -26.51 13.57 -14.85
C ALA A 248 -27.57 13.91 -13.79
N ALA A 249 -27.28 13.54 -12.55
CA ALA A 249 -28.28 13.45 -11.50
C ALA A 249 -27.72 14.02 -10.19
N TYR A 250 -28.61 14.43 -9.31
CA TYR A 250 -28.28 14.77 -7.93
C TYR A 250 -28.41 13.53 -7.04
N THR A 251 -27.99 12.37 -7.55
CA THR A 251 -28.07 11.09 -6.84
C THR A 251 -26.83 10.23 -7.12
N ILE A 252 -26.45 9.44 -6.12
CA ILE A 252 -25.39 8.41 -6.20
C ILE A 252 -25.90 7.09 -5.63
N ILE A 253 -25.21 5.99 -5.95
CA ILE A 253 -25.41 4.72 -5.25
C ILE A 253 -24.55 4.71 -3.99
N ALA A 254 -25.18 4.47 -2.83
CA ALA A 254 -24.47 4.39 -1.56
C ALA A 254 -25.16 3.39 -0.61
N PRO A 255 -24.40 2.70 0.27
CA PRO A 255 -24.95 1.87 1.32
C PRO A 255 -25.73 2.71 2.34
N GLN A 256 -26.94 2.25 2.66
CA GLN A 256 -27.78 2.78 3.72
C GLN A 256 -27.92 1.74 4.83
N LEU A 257 -27.77 2.16 6.09
CA LEU A 257 -27.94 1.28 7.24
C LEU A 257 -29.37 0.73 7.30
N ASN A 258 -29.50 -0.60 7.40
CA ASN A 258 -30.78 -1.27 7.53
C ASN A 258 -31.36 -1.09 8.94
N SER A 259 -32.66 -1.38 9.08
CA SER A 259 -33.38 -1.29 10.36
C SER A 259 -32.83 -2.22 11.45
N ASP A 260 -32.07 -3.25 11.06
CA ASP A 260 -31.37 -4.16 11.98
C ASP A 260 -30.14 -3.50 12.64
N GLY A 261 -29.72 -2.33 12.16
CA GLY A 261 -28.55 -1.59 12.65
C GLY A 261 -27.21 -2.30 12.42
N ARG A 262 -27.16 -3.31 11.55
CA ARG A 262 -26.00 -4.19 11.34
C ARG A 262 -25.66 -4.42 9.88
N THR A 263 -26.65 -4.48 9.01
CA THR A 263 -26.47 -4.64 7.56
C THR A 263 -26.79 -3.35 6.83
N THR A 264 -26.47 -3.31 5.54
CA THR A 264 -26.71 -2.14 4.69
C THR A 264 -27.35 -2.56 3.39
N SER A 265 -28.12 -1.66 2.80
CA SER A 265 -28.68 -1.80 1.46
C SER A 265 -28.17 -0.74 0.50
N LEU A 266 -27.87 -1.12 -0.75
CA LEU A 266 -27.49 -0.15 -1.78
C LEU A 266 -28.73 0.57 -2.28
N VAL A 267 -28.73 1.89 -2.15
CA VAL A 267 -29.85 2.76 -2.53
C VAL A 267 -29.35 3.98 -3.29
N GLU A 268 -30.23 4.59 -4.07
CA GLU A 268 -29.99 5.94 -4.61
C GLU A 268 -30.09 6.95 -3.46
N GLN A 269 -29.00 7.65 -3.18
CA GLN A 269 -28.94 8.73 -2.17
C GLN A 269 -28.80 10.08 -2.86
N PRO A 270 -29.58 11.11 -2.45
CA PRO A 270 -29.47 12.43 -3.02
C PRO A 270 -28.16 13.14 -2.62
N THR A 271 -27.66 14.01 -3.50
CA THR A 271 -26.46 14.82 -3.30
C THR A 271 -26.77 16.30 -3.52
N ILE A 272 -25.90 17.20 -3.05
CA ILE A 272 -26.07 18.65 -3.23
C ILE A 272 -25.33 19.20 -4.46
N ILE A 273 -24.39 18.42 -5.00
CA ILE A 273 -23.75 18.68 -6.30
C ILE A 273 -24.11 17.60 -7.31
N GLU A 274 -24.18 18.02 -8.57
CA GLU A 274 -24.44 17.16 -9.72
C GLU A 274 -23.37 16.06 -9.84
N VAL A 275 -23.83 14.87 -10.21
CA VAL A 275 -23.02 13.68 -10.44
C VAL A 275 -22.97 13.44 -11.95
N PRO A 276 -21.77 13.22 -12.53
CA PRO A 276 -21.65 12.91 -13.94
C PRO A 276 -22.50 11.71 -14.34
N ALA A 277 -23.16 11.81 -15.50
CA ALA A 277 -23.85 10.68 -16.11
C ALA A 277 -22.87 9.54 -16.42
N ASN A 278 -23.37 8.31 -16.48
CA ASN A 278 -22.58 7.18 -16.96
C ASN A 278 -22.26 7.39 -18.47
N PRO A 279 -20.98 7.42 -18.88
CA PRO A 279 -20.61 7.64 -20.29
C PRO A 279 -21.07 6.53 -21.24
N ASN A 280 -21.34 5.33 -20.73
CA ASN A 280 -21.65 4.13 -21.51
C ASN A 280 -20.60 3.85 -22.61
N SER A 281 -19.32 3.98 -22.26
CA SER A 281 -18.20 3.79 -23.19
C SER A 281 -17.98 2.34 -23.60
N GLY A 282 -18.56 1.39 -22.84
CA GLY A 282 -18.36 -0.04 -23.00
C GLY A 282 -17.28 -0.61 -22.07
N ASP A 283 -16.53 0.26 -21.36
CA ASP A 283 -15.67 -0.11 -20.23
C ASP A 283 -16.40 0.25 -18.93
N ALA A 284 -17.09 -0.73 -18.34
CA ALA A 284 -17.92 -0.53 -17.16
C ALA A 284 -17.12 0.03 -15.97
N LEU A 285 -15.85 -0.34 -15.82
CA LEU A 285 -15.00 0.17 -14.74
C LEU A 285 -14.58 1.62 -14.99
N ALA A 286 -14.22 1.96 -16.22
CA ALA A 286 -13.93 3.35 -16.58
C ALA A 286 -15.17 4.24 -16.41
N ASP A 287 -16.34 3.74 -16.82
CA ASP A 287 -17.61 4.42 -16.67
C ASP A 287 -17.96 4.62 -15.19
N ALA A 288 -17.80 3.58 -14.34
CA ALA A 288 -18.01 3.68 -12.90
C ALA A 288 -17.10 4.72 -12.24
N ARG A 289 -15.84 4.84 -12.67
CA ARG A 289 -14.92 5.86 -12.17
C ARG A 289 -15.40 7.28 -12.44
N VAL A 290 -15.95 7.52 -13.62
CA VAL A 290 -16.47 8.85 -14.00
C VAL A 290 -17.63 9.27 -13.10
N VAL A 291 -18.48 8.32 -12.71
CA VAL A 291 -19.66 8.58 -11.88
C VAL A 291 -19.28 8.71 -10.40
N MET A 292 -18.50 7.76 -9.88
CA MET A 292 -18.33 7.58 -8.43
C MET A 292 -17.07 8.20 -7.83
N ILE A 293 -16.08 8.57 -8.64
CA ILE A 293 -14.84 9.18 -8.16
C ILE A 293 -14.91 10.68 -8.45
N PRO A 294 -15.25 11.51 -7.46
CA PRO A 294 -15.35 12.95 -7.68
C PRO A 294 -13.97 13.57 -7.90
N THR A 295 -13.94 14.67 -8.64
CA THR A 295 -12.74 15.47 -8.91
C THR A 295 -13.03 16.95 -8.68
N GLY A 296 -11.98 17.76 -8.54
CA GLY A 296 -12.10 19.20 -8.36
C GLY A 296 -12.45 19.64 -6.94
N LYS A 297 -12.85 20.91 -6.80
CA LYS A 297 -13.28 21.50 -5.53
C LYS A 297 -14.81 21.63 -5.52
N PRO A 298 -15.53 21.00 -4.59
CA PRO A 298 -16.97 21.22 -4.47
C PRO A 298 -17.26 22.62 -3.91
N PHE A 299 -18.38 23.23 -4.31
CA PHE A 299 -18.69 24.63 -3.96
C PHE A 299 -18.74 24.90 -2.45
N TYR A 300 -19.12 23.90 -1.65
CA TYR A 300 -19.29 24.05 -0.21
C TYR A 300 -17.96 23.97 0.54
N ALA A 301 -16.93 23.38 -0.07
CA ALA A 301 -15.68 23.12 0.61
C ALA A 301 -14.87 24.42 0.80
N PRO A 302 -14.16 24.55 1.93
CA PRO A 302 -13.15 25.59 2.14
C PRO A 302 -12.11 25.62 1.02
N ASP A 303 -11.42 26.74 0.86
CA ASP A 303 -10.50 26.96 -0.27
C ASP A 303 -9.37 25.95 -0.39
N ASP A 304 -8.94 25.37 0.73
CA ASP A 304 -7.87 24.40 0.82
C ASP A 304 -8.36 22.95 0.90
N VAL A 305 -9.61 22.68 0.54
CA VAL A 305 -10.21 21.35 0.57
C VAL A 305 -10.76 20.97 -0.80
N SER A 306 -10.24 19.89 -1.39
CA SER A 306 -10.61 19.43 -2.73
C SER A 306 -10.60 17.90 -2.80
N PHE A 307 -11.41 17.34 -3.70
CA PHE A 307 -11.38 15.91 -4.00
C PHE A 307 -10.02 15.47 -4.59
N ASP A 308 -9.30 16.38 -5.23
CA ASP A 308 -8.01 16.09 -5.87
C ASP A 308 -6.85 15.96 -4.84
N ASP A 309 -7.07 16.33 -3.58
CA ASP A 309 -6.10 16.17 -2.48
C ASP A 309 -6.74 15.44 -1.28
N PRO A 310 -6.97 14.12 -1.39
CA PRO A 310 -7.72 13.34 -0.41
C PRO A 310 -7.10 13.36 1.00
N ILE A 311 -5.78 13.44 1.11
CA ILE A 311 -5.05 13.40 2.38
C ILE A 311 -5.18 14.74 3.09
N ASN A 312 -4.94 15.84 2.40
CA ASN A 312 -5.15 17.16 2.97
C ASN A 312 -6.62 17.38 3.34
N ALA A 313 -7.54 17.04 2.45
CA ALA A 313 -8.98 17.13 2.71
C ALA A 313 -9.39 16.36 3.97
N GLN A 314 -8.91 15.11 4.15
CA GLN A 314 -9.17 14.34 5.38
C GLN A 314 -8.70 15.09 6.63
N ASN A 315 -7.49 15.65 6.61
CA ASN A 315 -6.94 16.37 7.76
C ASN A 315 -7.73 17.64 8.07
N LYS A 316 -8.11 18.39 7.04
CA LYS A 316 -8.87 19.64 7.16
C LYS A 316 -10.29 19.39 7.66
N TRP A 317 -10.98 18.41 7.09
CA TRP A 317 -12.27 17.98 7.59
C TRP A 317 -12.20 17.52 9.04
N GLY A 318 -11.16 16.75 9.39
CA GLY A 318 -10.95 16.28 10.76
C GLY A 318 -10.71 17.39 11.77
N ALA A 319 -10.11 18.51 11.39
CA ALA A 319 -9.87 19.64 12.28
C ALA A 319 -11.19 20.28 12.76
N TYR A 320 -12.23 20.28 11.92
CA TYR A 320 -13.55 20.80 12.27
C TYR A 320 -14.29 19.99 13.33
N GLU A 321 -13.89 18.74 13.57
CA GLU A 321 -14.47 17.95 14.66
C GLU A 321 -14.29 18.65 16.01
N ASP A 322 -13.12 19.24 16.25
CA ASP A 322 -12.80 19.89 17.52
C ASP A 322 -13.10 21.40 17.47
N SER A 323 -12.95 22.03 16.31
CA SER A 323 -13.06 23.50 16.20
C SER A 323 -14.48 24.02 16.04
N ILE A 324 -15.44 23.18 15.60
CA ILE A 324 -16.84 23.58 15.43
C ILE A 324 -17.68 23.04 16.58
N THR A 325 -18.42 23.94 17.23
CA THR A 325 -19.44 23.61 18.22
C THR A 325 -20.82 23.80 17.60
N ILE A 326 -21.67 22.78 17.73
CA ILE A 326 -23.06 22.76 17.28
C ILE A 326 -23.96 22.58 18.50
N SER A 327 -25.15 23.16 18.48
CA SER A 327 -26.09 23.15 19.61
C SER A 327 -27.54 23.15 19.13
N GLY A 328 -28.48 22.86 20.03
CA GLY A 328 -29.91 22.85 19.73
C GLY A 328 -30.28 21.82 18.67
N ASP A 329 -31.14 22.19 17.72
CA ASP A 329 -31.65 21.28 16.68
C ASP A 329 -30.54 20.71 15.78
N LEU A 330 -29.47 21.49 15.53
CA LEU A 330 -28.32 21.03 14.77
C LEU A 330 -27.56 19.91 15.49
N GLN A 331 -27.55 19.88 16.82
CA GLN A 331 -26.94 18.79 17.58
C GLN A 331 -27.72 17.48 17.39
N ASN A 332 -29.04 17.54 17.34
CA ASN A 332 -29.88 16.36 17.08
C ASN A 332 -29.64 15.82 15.67
N ARG A 333 -29.60 16.70 14.67
CA ARG A 333 -29.28 16.33 13.29
C ARG A 333 -27.89 15.74 13.15
N TYR A 334 -26.89 16.34 13.79
CA TYR A 334 -25.54 15.80 13.82
C TYR A 334 -25.51 14.40 14.41
N ASN A 335 -26.16 14.20 15.55
CA ASN A 335 -26.24 12.88 16.19
C ASN A 335 -26.88 11.85 15.25
N GLN A 336 -27.92 12.21 14.50
CA GLN A 336 -28.51 11.33 13.48
C GLN A 336 -27.49 11.01 12.38
N LEU A 337 -26.87 12.02 11.76
CA LEU A 337 -25.88 11.83 10.70
C LEU A 337 -24.74 10.90 11.12
N ILE A 338 -24.15 11.10 12.30
CA ILE A 338 -22.99 10.30 12.74
C ILE A 338 -23.34 8.88 13.18
N ASN A 339 -24.60 8.63 13.56
CA ASN A 339 -25.06 7.29 13.93
C ASN A 339 -25.61 6.50 12.74
N THR A 340 -25.97 7.17 11.64
CA THR A 340 -26.46 6.53 10.41
C THR A 340 -25.36 6.38 9.37
N PHE A 341 -24.42 7.32 9.26
CA PHE A 341 -23.34 7.25 8.28
C PHE A 341 -22.33 6.16 8.67
N THR A 342 -22.09 5.23 7.76
CA THR A 342 -21.39 3.97 8.03
C THR A 342 -19.94 3.95 7.52
N CYS A 343 -19.09 3.17 8.20
CA CYS A 343 -17.69 2.91 7.86
C CYS A 343 -17.52 1.62 7.03
N ASN A 344 -18.25 1.49 5.92
CA ASN A 344 -18.43 0.23 5.18
C ASN A 344 -17.11 -0.49 4.82
N TYR A 345 -16.05 0.25 4.52
CA TYR A 345 -14.83 -0.31 3.95
C TYR A 345 -13.66 -0.45 4.92
N CYS A 346 -13.79 0.05 6.16
CA CYS A 346 -12.66 0.13 7.10
C CYS A 346 -13.00 -0.32 8.52
N CYS A 347 -14.20 -0.03 9.03
CA CYS A 347 -14.61 -0.43 10.37
C CYS A 347 -15.87 -1.31 10.29
N GLY A 348 -15.81 -2.53 10.81
CA GLY A 348 -16.91 -3.49 10.78
C GLY A 348 -16.64 -4.69 9.89
N GLY A 349 -17.57 -5.65 9.94
CA GLY A 349 -17.50 -6.90 9.18
C GLY A 349 -18.75 -7.13 8.32
N PRO A 350 -18.77 -8.21 7.52
CA PRO A 350 -19.86 -8.60 6.62
C PRO A 350 -21.26 -8.47 7.25
N SER A 351 -21.41 -8.93 8.49
CA SER A 351 -22.69 -8.96 9.21
C SER A 351 -22.82 -7.89 10.29
N ASN A 352 -21.89 -6.94 10.34
CA ASN A 352 -21.89 -5.89 11.37
C ASN A 352 -21.13 -4.64 10.91
N VAL A 353 -21.82 -3.72 10.26
CA VAL A 353 -21.29 -2.41 9.89
C VAL A 353 -21.13 -1.52 11.13
N THR A 354 -20.12 -0.64 11.10
CA THR A 354 -19.91 0.35 12.17
C THR A 354 -20.32 1.74 11.70
N ALA A 355 -21.01 2.51 12.54
CA ALA A 355 -21.29 3.92 12.30
C ALA A 355 -20.09 4.81 12.65
N ILE A 356 -19.93 5.95 11.98
CA ILE A 356 -18.80 6.86 12.23
C ILE A 356 -18.75 7.40 13.66
N ALA A 357 -19.89 7.46 14.38
CA ALA A 357 -19.92 7.82 15.80
C ALA A 357 -19.11 6.88 16.70
N ARG A 358 -18.86 5.64 16.25
CA ARG A 358 -18.25 4.57 17.04
C ARG A 358 -16.83 4.20 16.58
N CYS A 359 -16.28 4.88 15.56
CA CYS A 359 -14.93 4.60 15.07
C CYS A 359 -13.97 5.77 15.36
N GLY A 360 -12.77 5.45 15.85
CA GLY A 360 -11.72 6.44 16.20
C GLY A 360 -10.73 6.77 15.07
N CYS A 361 -10.99 6.30 13.84
CA CYS A 361 -10.08 6.51 12.72
C CYS A 361 -10.11 7.96 12.18
N ARG A 362 -9.06 8.35 11.46
CA ARG A 362 -8.96 9.70 10.85
C ARG A 362 -10.10 9.98 9.86
N HIS A 363 -10.60 8.96 9.17
CA HIS A 363 -11.76 9.08 8.28
C HIS A 363 -13.04 9.40 9.05
N ALA A 364 -13.32 8.68 10.15
CA ALA A 364 -14.48 8.95 11.00
C ALA A 364 -14.40 10.35 11.62
N LYS A 365 -13.22 10.77 12.07
CA LYS A 365 -12.95 12.15 12.49
C LYS A 365 -13.23 13.16 11.36
N ALA A 366 -12.78 12.88 10.14
CA ALA A 366 -13.04 13.72 8.97
C ALA A 366 -14.54 13.85 8.67
N TRP A 367 -15.30 12.75 8.58
CA TRP A 367 -16.74 12.82 8.35
C TRP A 367 -17.49 13.54 9.47
N ARG A 368 -17.12 13.32 10.74
CA ARG A 368 -17.73 14.03 11.87
C ARG A 368 -17.47 15.53 11.80
N GLY A 369 -16.23 15.95 11.53
CA GLY A 369 -15.91 17.36 11.35
C GLY A 369 -16.59 17.98 10.11
N MET A 370 -16.67 17.23 9.00
CA MET A 370 -17.38 17.65 7.80
C MET A 370 -18.88 17.83 8.05
N PHE A 371 -19.54 16.92 8.78
CA PHE A 371 -20.95 17.07 9.13
C PHE A 371 -21.20 18.28 10.04
N LYS A 372 -20.30 18.56 10.99
CA LYS A 372 -20.38 19.80 11.77
C LYS A 372 -20.31 21.04 10.87
N TYR A 373 -19.36 21.05 9.94
CA TYR A 373 -19.20 22.14 8.98
C TYR A 373 -20.43 22.29 8.07
N MET A 374 -20.91 21.20 7.48
CA MET A 374 -22.07 21.20 6.59
C MET A 374 -23.34 21.65 7.32
N LEU A 375 -23.59 21.18 8.53
CA LEU A 375 -24.75 21.60 9.32
C LEU A 375 -24.67 23.07 9.73
N GLN A 376 -23.49 23.56 10.11
CA GLN A 376 -23.31 24.96 10.49
C GLN A 376 -23.53 25.93 9.33
N ASN A 377 -23.11 25.56 8.12
CA ASN A 377 -23.11 26.47 6.96
C ASN A 377 -24.27 26.25 5.99
N TYR A 378 -24.86 25.05 5.98
CA TYR A 378 -25.87 24.65 5.00
C TYR A 378 -27.02 23.82 5.58
N GLY A 379 -27.08 23.63 6.91
CA GLY A 379 -28.13 22.83 7.54
C GLY A 379 -29.53 23.41 7.32
N ASP A 380 -29.68 24.72 7.19
CA ASP A 380 -30.94 25.37 6.87
C ASP A 380 -31.43 25.14 5.42
N ARG A 381 -30.53 24.69 4.52
CA ARG A 381 -30.80 24.54 3.09
C ARG A 381 -30.95 23.10 2.63
N TYR A 382 -30.21 22.17 3.24
CA TYR A 382 -30.15 20.78 2.80
C TYR A 382 -30.62 19.81 3.89
N THR A 383 -31.26 18.74 3.44
CA THR A 383 -31.75 17.65 4.29
C THR A 383 -30.60 16.78 4.80
N ASN A 384 -30.87 15.92 5.79
CA ASN A 384 -29.84 14.99 6.27
C ASN A 384 -29.46 13.99 5.17
N GLU A 385 -30.41 13.56 4.35
CA GLU A 385 -30.22 12.62 3.26
C GLU A 385 -29.30 13.21 2.18
N GLU A 386 -29.51 14.48 1.81
CA GLU A 386 -28.65 15.20 0.85
C GLU A 386 -27.23 15.38 1.40
N LEU A 387 -27.10 15.74 2.68
CA LEU A 387 -25.79 15.86 3.32
C LEU A 387 -25.08 14.51 3.46
N MET A 388 -25.83 13.42 3.68
CA MET A 388 -25.27 12.07 3.73
C MET A 388 -24.76 11.61 2.37
N GLY A 389 -25.56 11.75 1.30
CA GLY A 389 -25.11 11.40 -0.04
C GLY A 389 -23.93 12.25 -0.47
N GLU A 390 -23.94 13.55 -0.16
CA GLU A 390 -22.78 14.40 -0.42
C GLU A 390 -21.54 13.96 0.36
N ALA A 391 -21.70 13.64 1.65
CA ALA A 391 -20.61 13.13 2.47
C ALA A 391 -20.05 11.81 1.94
N TYR A 392 -20.90 10.98 1.32
CA TYR A 392 -20.50 9.72 0.74
C TYR A 392 -19.66 9.87 -0.54
N ARG A 393 -19.77 11.00 -1.26
CA ARG A 393 -18.86 11.28 -2.39
C ARG A 393 -17.39 11.29 -1.95
N TRP A 394 -17.09 11.73 -0.73
CA TRP A 394 -15.74 11.68 -0.16
C TRP A 394 -15.25 10.24 0.08
N THR A 395 -16.17 9.30 0.29
CA THR A 395 -15.84 7.87 0.35
C THR A 395 -15.24 7.39 -0.97
N GLY A 396 -15.65 7.95 -2.11
CA GLY A 396 -15.09 7.63 -3.43
C GLY A 396 -13.59 7.89 -3.55
N ILE A 397 -13.07 8.93 -2.90
CA ILE A 397 -11.63 9.23 -2.92
C ILE A 397 -10.84 8.56 -1.79
N TRP A 398 -11.50 8.20 -0.68
CA TRP A 398 -10.85 7.55 0.46
C TRP A 398 -10.87 6.01 0.37
N TYR A 399 -11.89 5.45 -0.30
CA TYR A 399 -12.11 4.02 -0.48
C TYR A 399 -12.58 3.70 -1.91
N PRO A 400 -11.82 4.09 -2.94
CA PRO A 400 -12.26 4.01 -4.34
C PRO A 400 -12.66 2.61 -4.76
N LYS A 401 -11.95 1.57 -4.31
CA LYS A 401 -12.27 0.19 -4.68
C LYS A 401 -13.68 -0.20 -4.24
N GLY A 402 -13.99 -0.06 -2.95
CA GLY A 402 -15.27 -0.51 -2.41
C GLY A 402 -16.45 0.25 -2.99
N VAL A 403 -16.29 1.56 -3.20
CA VAL A 403 -17.33 2.38 -3.84
C VAL A 403 -17.58 1.96 -5.29
N LEU A 404 -16.52 1.61 -6.04
CA LEU A 404 -16.65 1.11 -7.40
C LEU A 404 -17.28 -0.30 -7.43
N GLU A 405 -16.92 -1.18 -6.50
CA GLU A 405 -17.54 -2.50 -6.36
C GLU A 405 -19.04 -2.38 -6.12
N ASP A 406 -19.47 -1.55 -5.17
CA ASP A 406 -20.89 -1.33 -4.86
C ASP A 406 -21.67 -0.75 -6.04
N TYR A 407 -21.10 0.21 -6.75
CA TYR A 407 -21.73 0.77 -7.93
C TYR A 407 -21.83 -0.24 -9.08
N LEU A 408 -20.76 -1.02 -9.32
CA LEU A 408 -20.78 -2.07 -10.34
C LEU A 408 -21.79 -3.17 -9.99
N LEU A 409 -21.86 -3.56 -8.72
CA LEU A 409 -22.85 -4.49 -8.21
C LEU A 409 -24.27 -3.97 -8.45
N ALA A 410 -24.58 -2.74 -8.02
CA ALA A 410 -25.90 -2.13 -8.22
C ALA A 410 -26.28 -1.95 -9.70
N THR A 411 -25.31 -1.79 -10.58
CA THR A 411 -25.52 -1.64 -12.03
C THR A 411 -25.46 -2.95 -12.82
N GLY A 412 -25.32 -4.09 -12.14
CA GLY A 412 -25.31 -5.43 -12.76
C GLY A 412 -24.00 -5.79 -13.48
N ASN A 413 -22.89 -5.14 -13.11
CA ASN A 413 -21.54 -5.36 -13.63
C ASN A 413 -20.59 -5.94 -12.56
N GLU A 414 -21.11 -6.75 -11.63
CA GLU A 414 -20.39 -7.32 -10.48
C GLU A 414 -19.12 -8.12 -10.84
N ASP A 415 -19.08 -8.71 -12.03
CA ASP A 415 -17.94 -9.53 -12.49
C ASP A 415 -16.68 -8.70 -12.86
N VAL A 416 -16.79 -7.38 -12.98
CA VAL A 416 -15.73 -6.52 -13.54
C VAL A 416 -14.55 -6.32 -12.58
N LEU A 417 -14.83 -6.06 -11.30
CA LEU A 417 -13.80 -5.94 -10.25
C LEU A 417 -13.72 -7.18 -9.35
N GLY A 418 -14.68 -8.10 -9.49
CA GLY A 418 -15.00 -9.09 -8.47
C GLY A 418 -15.62 -8.42 -7.25
N HIS A 419 -16.44 -9.17 -6.51
CA HIS A 419 -17.12 -8.63 -5.34
C HIS A 419 -16.62 -9.29 -4.06
N GLN A 420 -16.22 -8.49 -3.07
CA GLN A 420 -15.83 -8.96 -1.74
C GLN A 420 -16.78 -8.41 -0.69
N THR A 421 -17.18 -9.28 0.24
CA THR A 421 -17.99 -8.83 1.38
C THR A 421 -17.21 -7.86 2.27
N HIS A 422 -17.88 -6.79 2.69
CA HIS A 422 -17.35 -5.77 3.57
C HIS A 422 -18.44 -5.26 4.53
N GLY A 423 -18.19 -4.20 5.27
CA GLY A 423 -19.04 -3.74 6.37
C GLY A 423 -20.51 -3.63 6.00
N GLY A 424 -21.34 -4.49 6.59
CA GLY A 424 -22.80 -4.50 6.40
C GLY A 424 -23.29 -5.11 5.09
N ALA A 425 -22.39 -5.62 4.26
CA ALA A 425 -22.71 -6.17 2.95
C ALA A 425 -23.48 -7.51 3.01
N GLY A 426 -23.54 -8.16 4.17
CA GLY A 426 -24.05 -9.53 4.29
C GLY A 426 -23.00 -10.57 3.91
N SER A 427 -23.30 -11.85 4.18
CA SER A 427 -22.37 -12.96 3.91
C SER A 427 -22.16 -13.24 2.42
N ASP A 428 -23.12 -12.85 1.58
CA ASP A 428 -23.05 -12.86 0.12
C ASP A 428 -22.37 -11.60 -0.45
N GLY A 429 -22.13 -10.61 0.41
CA GLY A 429 -21.59 -9.31 0.06
C GLY A 429 -22.60 -8.39 -0.63
N ARG A 430 -23.83 -8.78 -0.88
CA ARG A 430 -24.67 -8.04 -1.85
C ARG A 430 -25.37 -6.80 -1.32
N HIS A 431 -25.12 -6.39 -0.07
CA HIS A 431 -25.81 -5.26 0.55
C HIS A 431 -27.33 -5.36 0.41
N GLY A 432 -27.92 -6.50 0.79
CA GLY A 432 -29.37 -6.70 0.76
C GLY A 432 -30.07 -6.36 -0.57
N LEU A 433 -29.34 -6.37 -1.69
CA LEU A 433 -29.85 -6.19 -3.06
C LEU A 433 -30.75 -7.34 -3.48
#